data_AF-A0A497S5F7-F1
#
_entry.id   AF-A0A497S5F7-F1
#
_cell.length_a   1.000
_cell.length_b   1.000
_cell.length_c   1.000
_cell.angle_alpha   90.00
_cell.angle_beta   90.00
_cell.angle_gamma   90.00
#
_symmetry.space_group_name_H-M   'P 1'
#
loop_
_entity.id
_entity.type
_entity.pdbx_description
1 polymer ?
#
loop_
_entity_poly.entity_id
_entity_poly.type
_entity_poly.pdbx_seq_one_letter_code
_entity_poly.pdbx_strand_id
1 'polypeptide(L)'
;MKFSRCRYIIFTDLDGTLIDEEYSYRDAEDALSIIKKREIPLILCTSKTRAEIEIYRNEIGINDPFISENGGAIFIPENYFENLNFDKRIDQYCV
;
A
#
# COMPACT_ATOMS: atom_id res chain seq x y z
N MET A 1 5.55 17.37 -1.57
CA MET A 1 5.82 15.91 -1.65
C MET A 1 6.22 15.33 -0.28
N LYS A 2 5.59 14.23 0.17
CA LYS A 2 5.87 13.56 1.46
C LYS A 2 7.25 12.88 1.57
N PHE A 3 8.02 12.77 0.47
CA PHE A 3 9.26 11.98 0.43
C PHE A 3 10.48 12.87 0.19
N SER A 4 10.85 13.69 1.17
CA SER A 4 12.00 14.58 1.00
C SER A 4 13.36 13.92 1.32
N ARG A 5 13.40 12.65 1.76
CA ARG A 5 14.67 12.02 2.15
C ARG A 5 14.83 10.49 1.98
N CYS A 6 13.77 9.75 1.68
CA CYS A 6 13.85 8.29 1.48
C CYS A 6 14.19 7.95 0.01
N ARG A 7 15.20 7.09 -0.22
CA ARG A 7 15.61 6.63 -1.57
C ARG A 7 14.98 5.30 -1.99
N TYR A 8 14.13 4.71 -1.14
CA TYR A 8 13.57 3.39 -1.34
C TYR A 8 12.04 3.46 -1.39
N ILE A 9 11.47 2.58 -2.20
CA ILE A 9 10.05 2.24 -2.25
C ILE A 9 10.00 0.72 -2.19
N ILE A 10 9.12 0.16 -1.37
CA ILE A 10 8.95 -1.29 -1.23
C ILE A 10 7.62 -1.68 -1.85
N PHE A 11 7.66 -2.71 -2.69
CA PHE A 11 6.48 -3.37 -3.22
C PHE A 11 6.40 -4.76 -2.63
N THR A 12 5.21 -5.18 -2.21
CA THR A 12 4.99 -6.52 -1.68
C THR A 12 3.62 -7.04 -2.08
N ASP A 13 3.55 -8.34 -2.36
CA ASP A 13 2.28 -9.06 -2.36
C ASP A 13 1.80 -9.30 -0.91
N LEU A 14 0.56 -9.73 -0.76
CA LEU A 14 -0.03 -10.13 0.50
C LEU A 14 0.08 -11.65 0.71
N ASP A 15 -0.74 -12.45 0.02
CA ASP A 15 -0.90 -13.89 0.30
C ASP A 15 0.40 -14.66 0.13
N GLY A 16 0.83 -15.36 1.17
CA GLY A 16 2.07 -16.13 1.16
C GLY A 16 3.33 -15.28 1.01
N THR A 17 3.22 -13.95 1.18
CA THR A 17 4.35 -13.01 1.10
C THR A 17 4.43 -12.13 2.34
N LEU A 18 3.51 -11.18 2.52
CA LEU A 18 3.44 -10.34 3.73
C LEU A 18 2.57 -10.97 4.81
N ILE A 19 1.54 -11.71 4.39
CA ILE A 19 0.65 -12.46 5.28
C ILE A 19 0.87 -13.96 5.08
N ASP A 20 0.85 -14.69 6.18
CA ASP A 20 0.95 -16.15 6.21
C ASP A 20 -0.39 -16.85 5.88
N GLU A 21 -0.41 -18.19 5.93
CA GLU A 21 -1.59 -19.01 5.68
C GLU A 21 -2.71 -18.81 6.72
N GLU A 22 -2.38 -18.24 7.89
CA GLU A 22 -3.35 -17.85 8.93
C GLU A 22 -3.82 -16.40 8.75
N TYR A 23 -3.49 -15.75 7.62
CA TYR A 23 -3.78 -14.35 7.31
C TYR A 23 -3.15 -13.36 8.30
N SER A 24 -2.03 -13.72 8.92
CA SER A 24 -1.31 -12.90 9.89
C SER A 24 -0.07 -12.26 9.28
N TYR A 25 0.20 -10.99 9.62
CA TYR A 25 1.44 -10.27 9.27
C TYR A 25 2.45 -10.20 10.42
N ARG A 26 2.23 -10.94 11.52
CA ARG A 26 3.01 -10.81 12.76
C ARG A 26 4.51 -11.01 12.54
N ASP A 27 4.87 -11.96 11.70
CA ASP A 27 6.27 -12.24 11.35
C ASP A 27 6.98 -11.05 10.68
N ALA A 28 6.20 -10.12 10.09
CA ALA A 28 6.69 -8.91 9.45
C ALA A 28 6.60 -7.65 10.34
N GLU A 29 6.11 -7.74 11.59
CA GLU A 29 5.90 -6.56 12.45
C GLU A 29 7.15 -5.69 12.63
N ASP A 30 8.30 -6.32 12.89
CA ASP A 30 9.58 -5.61 13.06
C ASP A 30 9.98 -4.86 11.77
N ALA A 31 9.82 -5.51 10.61
CA ALA A 31 10.12 -4.91 9.32
C ALA A 31 9.16 -3.74 9.03
N LEU A 32 7.85 -3.94 9.24
CA LEU A 32 6.82 -2.91 9.08
C LEU A 32 7.06 -1.71 9.99
N SER A 33 7.51 -1.95 11.22
CA SER A 33 7.90 -0.90 12.17
C SER A 33 9.07 -0.06 11.65
N ILE A 34 10.11 -0.70 11.11
CA ILE A 34 11.26 -0.01 10.51
C ILE A 34 10.84 0.80 9.28
N ILE A 35 10.00 0.22 8.41
CA ILE A 35 9.48 0.85 7.21
C ILE A 35 8.73 2.14 7.56
N LYS A 36 7.79 2.07 8.51
CA LYS A 36 7.04 3.23 9.00
C LYS A 36 7.96 4.29 9.61
N LYS A 37 8.87 3.88 10.51
CA LYS A 37 9.80 4.80 11.19
C LYS A 37 10.71 5.55 10.21
N ARG A 38 11.04 4.91 9.09
CA ARG A 38 11.88 5.50 8.03
C ARG A 38 11.07 6.20 6.95
N GLU A 39 9.74 6.23 7.08
CA GLU A 39 8.81 6.79 6.08
C GLU A 39 9.10 6.23 4.68
N ILE A 40 9.40 4.92 4.61
CA ILE A 40 9.58 4.21 3.35
C ILE A 40 8.19 3.88 2.81
N PRO A 41 7.82 4.31 1.60
CA PRO A 41 6.54 3.94 0.99
C PRO A 41 6.44 2.43 0.84
N LEU A 42 5.32 1.87 1.32
CA LEU A 42 5.00 0.45 1.19
C LEU A 42 3.78 0.26 0.30
N ILE A 43 4.02 -0.20 -0.92
CA ILE A 43 2.99 -0.40 -1.95
C ILE A 43 2.56 -1.86 -1.94
N LEU A 44 1.31 -2.11 -1.56
CA LEU A 44 0.71 -3.44 -1.69
C LEU A 44 0.36 -3.69 -3.16
N CYS A 45 0.75 -4.84 -3.70
CA CYS A 45 0.47 -5.24 -5.07
C CYS A 45 0.04 -6.70 -5.10
N THR A 46 -1.25 -6.94 -5.26
CA THR A 46 -1.84 -8.26 -4.99
C THR A 46 -3.02 -8.57 -5.90
N SER A 47 -3.46 -9.82 -5.90
CA SER A 47 -4.67 -10.27 -6.61
C SER A 47 -5.97 -9.85 -5.92
N LYS A 48 -5.89 -9.43 -4.64
CA LYS A 48 -7.05 -9.00 -3.86
C LYS A 48 -7.75 -7.77 -4.44
N THR A 49 -9.04 -7.67 -4.13
CA THR A 49 -9.86 -6.51 -4.46
C THR A 49 -9.50 -5.30 -3.59
N ARG A 50 -9.94 -4.11 -4.01
CA ARG A 50 -9.79 -2.87 -3.23
C ARG A 50 -10.24 -3.02 -1.78
N ALA A 51 -11.44 -3.56 -1.57
CA ALA A 51 -12.07 -3.64 -0.26
C ALA A 51 -11.26 -4.55 0.70
N GLU A 52 -10.71 -5.65 0.18
CA GLU A 52 -9.89 -6.54 1.01
C GLU A 52 -8.53 -5.91 1.34
N ILE A 53 -7.91 -5.21 0.39
CA ILE A 53 -6.63 -4.51 0.62
C ILE A 53 -6.80 -3.41 1.69
N GLU A 54 -7.92 -2.69 1.68
CA GLU A 54 -8.22 -1.65 2.67
C GLU A 54 -8.25 -2.19 4.11
N ILE A 55 -8.71 -3.43 4.33
CA ILE A 55 -8.70 -4.07 5.65
C ILE A 55 -7.25 -4.18 6.15
N TYR A 56 -6.37 -4.81 5.36
CA TYR A 56 -4.96 -4.97 5.73
C TYR A 56 -4.23 -3.64 5.86
N ARG A 57 -4.52 -2.67 4.99
CA ARG A 57 -3.94 -1.33 5.12
C ARG A 57 -4.30 -0.65 6.43
N ASN A 58 -5.56 -0.78 6.84
CA ASN A 58 -6.04 -0.22 8.11
C ASN A 58 -5.40 -0.93 9.31
N GLU A 59 -5.32 -2.26 9.28
CA GLU A 59 -4.69 -3.04 10.35
C GLU A 59 -3.19 -2.76 10.46
N ILE A 60 -2.49 -2.75 9.33
CA ILE A 60 -1.06 -2.44 9.25
C ILE A 60 -0.84 -0.94 9.48
N GLY A 61 -1.84 -0.08 9.35
CA GLY A 61 -1.71 1.37 9.55
C GLY A 61 -0.81 2.04 8.50
N ILE A 62 -0.98 1.67 7.22
CA ILE A 62 -0.27 2.27 6.08
C ILE A 62 -1.25 2.99 5.15
N ASN A 63 -0.79 4.12 4.62
CA ASN A 63 -1.61 5.01 3.79
C ASN A 63 -1.01 5.29 2.41
N ASP A 64 -0.05 4.49 1.95
CA ASP A 64 0.58 4.64 0.64
C ASP A 64 -0.29 4.10 -0.51
N PRO A 65 0.00 4.38 -1.79
CA PRO A 65 -0.71 3.78 -2.91
C PRO A 65 -0.66 2.26 -2.90
N PHE A 66 -1.58 1.64 -3.64
CA PHE A 66 -1.64 0.19 -3.78
C PHE A 66 -2.18 -0.22 -5.14
N ILE A 67 -1.98 -1.48 -5.49
CA ILE A 67 -2.31 -2.07 -6.76
C ILE A 67 -3.20 -3.29 -6.48
N SER A 68 -4.43 -3.28 -7.00
CA SER A 68 -5.39 -4.36 -6.82
C SER A 68 -5.49 -5.25 -8.05
N GLU A 69 -6.10 -6.42 -7.88
CA GLU A 69 -6.51 -7.31 -8.97
C GLU A 69 -5.39 -7.57 -9.99
N ASN A 70 -4.17 -7.83 -9.49
CA ASN A 70 -2.97 -8.10 -10.30
C ASN A 70 -2.59 -6.98 -11.27
N GLY A 71 -2.81 -5.72 -10.90
CA GLY A 71 -2.52 -4.58 -11.76
C GLY A 71 -3.72 -4.05 -12.53
N GLY A 72 -4.93 -4.53 -12.22
CA GLY A 72 -6.17 -4.03 -12.82
C GLY A 72 -6.46 -2.56 -12.49
N ALA A 73 -5.99 -2.08 -11.33
CA ALA A 73 -6.10 -0.68 -10.94
C ALA A 73 -4.99 -0.27 -9.95
N ILE A 74 -4.59 1.00 -10.02
CA ILE A 74 -3.68 1.63 -9.05
C ILE A 74 -4.50 2.65 -8.27
N PHE A 75 -4.57 2.49 -6.96
CA PHE A 75 -5.31 3.39 -6.08
C PHE A 75 -4.33 4.32 -5.36
N ILE A 76 -4.38 5.60 -5.70
CA ILE A 76 -3.54 6.64 -5.09
C ILE A 76 -4.42 7.52 -4.20
N PRO A 77 -4.16 7.62 -2.89
CA PRO A 77 -4.93 8.50 -2.01
C PRO A 77 -4.92 9.95 -2.51
N GLU A 78 -6.02 10.67 -2.30
CA GLU A 78 -6.08 12.09 -2.68
C GLU A 78 -4.93 12.89 -2.05
N ASN A 79 -4.41 13.85 -2.80
CA ASN A 79 -3.33 14.75 -2.36
C ASN A 79 -2.01 14.02 -2.02
N TYR A 80 -1.85 12.74 -2.39
CA TYR A 80 -0.58 12.03 -2.20
C TYR A 80 0.54 12.60 -3.09
N PHE A 81 0.20 12.93 -4.35
CA PHE A 81 1.06 13.68 -5.27
C PHE A 81 0.44 15.03 -5.62
N GLU A 82 1.28 16.05 -5.84
CA GLU A 82 0.83 17.41 -6.18
C GLU A 82 0.23 17.49 -7.58
N ASN A 83 0.80 16.76 -8.55
CA ASN A 83 0.34 16.73 -9.93
C ASN A 83 0.23 15.27 -10.39
N LEU A 84 -0.98 14.71 -10.30
CA LEU A 84 -1.28 13.34 -10.72
C LEU A 84 -2.31 13.36 -11.84
N ASN A 85 -1.99 12.70 -12.96
CA ASN A 85 -2.97 12.34 -13.96
C ASN A 85 -3.60 11.00 -13.55
N PHE A 86 -4.93 10.91 -13.62
CA PHE A 86 -5.69 9.72 -13.26
C PHE A 86 -6.93 9.65 -14.17
N ASP A 87 -7.46 8.44 -14.37
CA ASP A 87 -8.58 8.21 -15.28
C ASP A 87 -9.92 8.54 -14.60
N LYS A 88 -10.05 8.24 -13.31
CA LYS A 88 -11.27 8.48 -12.53
C LYS A 88 -11.01 8.65 -11.04
N ARG A 89 -11.97 9.26 -10.35
CA ARG A 89 -11.99 9.35 -8.89
C ARG A 89 -12.95 8.30 -8.34
N ILE A 90 -12.50 7.51 -7.38
CA ILE A 90 -13.32 6.55 -6.65
C ILE A 90 -13.10 6.79 -5.16
N ASP A 91 -14.15 7.19 -4.45
CA ASP A 91 -14.09 7.56 -3.04
C ASP A 91 -12.93 8.56 -2.79
N GLN A 92 -11.96 8.15 -1.97
CA GLN A 92 -10.77 8.91 -1.59
C GLN A 92 -9.53 8.59 -2.44
N TYR A 93 -9.70 8.00 -3.64
CA TYR A 93 -8.61 7.63 -4.52
C TYR A 93 -8.72 8.26 -5.90
N CYS A 94 -7.57 8.70 -6.39
CA CYS A 94 -7.30 8.88 -7.81
C CYS A 94 -6.87 7.52 -8.38
N VAL A 95 -7.60 7.03 -9.39
CA VAL A 95 -7.38 5.73 -10.05
C VAL A 95 -7.09 5.95 -11.53
#